data_AF-Q6A768-F1
#
_entry.id   AF-Q6A768-F1
#
_cell.length_a   1.000
_cell.length_b   1.000
_cell.length_c   1.000
_cell.angle_alpha   90.00
_cell.angle_beta   90.00
_cell.angle_gamma   90.00
#
_symmetry.space_group_name_H-M   'P 1'
#
loop_
_entity.id
_entity.type
_entity.pdbx_description
1 polymer ?
#
loop_
_entity_poly.entity_id
_entity_poly.type
_entity_poly.pdbx_seq_one_letter_code
_entity_poly.pdbx_strand_id
1 'polypeptide(L)'
;MTITLLAAGESPTYGGVDYAKPVTSLPDSALKEHPFHQALDMIALERLGQPIPQRLFKSITDYALTPPGRNYPSTASTDGLMLAALSHVVSTADDQEAITAAKAALVKRLDADRQGDGWGWPDHGANVRATTRVAPGLYRAGDAIHKDQAVKGQAWLAGQQKVDGSFANDWGPSWRALATAQAVPVLRGLQSFDSIGANPARAVTVDGWVPPRRLVKMTVLGDSYSAGNGTLRDYEYPTDHSYRSPKNYGSVLTRRLNREFGDDTTFQTDVRAWSGAQITTGDHTIVSQADGMDPHTKVVLMTAGGNDLDFTTVVENCFIDDFWSLAKCGGSVDAARKKIDATMTKTTTLLSHIQQRLADPAHTRVILIGYPYLIRADRDAPGSDVPSTRVRAAEDEFRTKQAATVKAWNTSHALKVTYIPTTSPFTHHEPEPFIGWQNPYRWINGLGETAGERGDDGTTHATVITRQWGHFDKYSAIFIIRM
;
A
#
# COMPACT_ATOMS: atom_id res chain seq x y z
N MET A 1 -1.18 11.60 -21.11
CA MET A 1 -0.27 10.44 -21.28
C MET A 1 0.82 10.44 -20.23
N THR A 2 1.61 11.51 -20.10
CA THR A 2 2.69 11.67 -19.12
C THR A 2 2.30 11.27 -17.70
N ILE A 3 1.21 11.84 -17.18
CA ILE A 3 0.65 11.52 -15.85
C ILE A 3 0.39 10.01 -15.69
N THR A 4 -0.12 9.35 -16.74
CA THR A 4 -0.43 7.91 -16.72
C THR A 4 0.84 7.05 -16.70
N LEU A 5 1.83 7.37 -17.55
CA LEU A 5 3.13 6.67 -17.55
C LEU A 5 3.83 6.81 -16.21
N LEU A 6 3.86 8.03 -15.66
CA LEU A 6 4.41 8.31 -14.33
C LEU A 6 3.64 7.60 -13.21
N ALA A 7 2.31 7.45 -13.33
CA ALA A 7 1.52 6.68 -12.37
C ALA A 7 1.85 5.18 -12.41
N ALA A 8 2.16 4.64 -13.59
CA ALA A 8 2.62 3.26 -13.77
C ALA A 8 4.07 3.03 -13.33
N GLY A 9 4.84 4.09 -13.03
CA GLY A 9 6.27 3.98 -12.74
C GLY A 9 7.14 3.88 -14.00
N GLU A 10 6.54 4.12 -15.17
CA GLU A 10 7.19 4.03 -16.48
C GLU A 10 7.86 5.35 -16.87
N SER A 11 8.87 5.24 -17.74
CA SER A 11 9.46 6.41 -18.39
C SER A 11 8.40 7.14 -19.22
N PRO A 12 8.33 8.49 -19.18
CA PRO A 12 7.49 9.26 -20.11
C PRO A 12 7.99 9.18 -21.56
N THR A 13 9.17 8.61 -21.80
CA THR A 13 9.65 8.24 -23.13
C THR A 13 9.33 6.78 -23.41
N TYR A 14 8.44 6.52 -24.37
CA TYR A 14 8.01 5.17 -24.74
C TYR A 14 7.94 5.00 -26.25
N GLY A 15 8.51 3.91 -26.78
CA GLY A 15 8.53 3.63 -28.22
C GLY A 15 9.28 4.69 -29.06
N GLY A 16 10.28 5.34 -28.49
CA GLY A 16 11.04 6.42 -29.15
C GLY A 16 10.34 7.80 -29.14
N VAL A 17 9.16 7.90 -28.52
CA VAL A 17 8.41 9.16 -28.38
C VAL A 17 8.52 9.66 -26.94
N ASP A 18 8.96 10.91 -26.79
CA ASP A 18 8.90 11.62 -25.50
C ASP A 18 7.51 12.26 -25.32
N TYR A 19 6.66 11.62 -24.52
CA TYR A 19 5.32 12.12 -24.22
C TYR A 19 5.32 13.30 -23.25
N ALA A 20 6.43 13.59 -22.55
CA ALA A 20 6.55 14.76 -21.70
C ALA A 20 6.84 16.04 -22.49
N LYS A 21 7.40 15.92 -23.71
CA LYS A 21 7.83 17.04 -24.55
C LYS A 21 6.80 18.18 -24.72
N PRO A 22 5.50 17.93 -24.97
CA PRO A 22 4.53 19.01 -25.12
C PRO A 22 4.41 19.87 -23.86
N VAL A 23 4.45 19.24 -22.69
CA VAL A 23 4.33 19.91 -21.40
C VAL A 23 5.63 20.63 -21.03
N THR A 24 6.78 20.01 -21.27
CA THR A 24 8.09 20.61 -20.93
C THR A 24 8.50 21.75 -21.86
N SER A 25 8.09 21.70 -23.14
CA SER A 25 8.30 22.81 -24.09
C SER A 25 7.24 23.92 -23.96
N LEU A 26 6.04 23.57 -23.49
CA LEU A 26 4.91 24.48 -23.26
C LEU A 26 4.72 25.47 -24.42
N PRO A 27 4.33 25.04 -25.64
CA PRO A 27 4.14 25.97 -26.74
C PRO A 27 3.04 27.01 -26.42
N ASP A 28 3.05 28.18 -27.07
CA ASP A 28 2.05 29.23 -26.83
C ASP A 28 0.60 28.76 -27.03
N SER A 29 0.40 27.72 -27.86
CA SER A 29 -0.91 27.08 -28.02
C SER A 29 -1.43 26.49 -26.71
N ALA A 30 -0.56 25.91 -25.87
CA ALA A 30 -0.94 25.29 -24.60
C ALA A 30 -1.55 26.32 -23.61
N LEU A 31 -1.06 27.56 -23.63
CA LEU A 31 -1.61 28.65 -22.81
C LEU A 31 -2.96 29.19 -23.32
N LYS A 32 -3.38 28.80 -24.53
CA LYS A 32 -4.67 29.15 -25.12
C LYS A 32 -5.70 28.01 -25.00
N GLU A 33 -5.28 26.85 -24.49
CA GLU A 33 -6.17 25.71 -24.26
C GLU A 33 -7.11 25.97 -23.08
N HIS A 34 -8.13 25.10 -22.96
CA HIS A 34 -9.07 25.14 -21.85
C HIS A 34 -8.30 25.09 -20.51
N PRO A 35 -8.66 25.92 -19.50
CA PRO A 35 -7.91 26.00 -18.24
C PRO A 35 -7.73 24.66 -17.51
N PHE A 36 -8.64 23.72 -17.74
CA PHE A 36 -8.50 22.31 -17.33
C PHE A 36 -7.21 21.64 -17.82
N HIS A 37 -6.80 21.87 -19.08
CA HIS A 37 -5.58 21.29 -19.65
C HIS A 37 -4.34 21.95 -19.04
N GLN A 38 -4.38 23.25 -18.80
CA GLN A 38 -3.30 23.97 -18.12
C GLN A 38 -3.07 23.42 -16.69
N ALA A 39 -4.13 23.10 -15.97
CA ALA A 39 -4.02 22.43 -14.67
C ALA A 39 -3.38 21.03 -14.78
N LEU A 40 -3.69 20.27 -15.83
CA LEU A 40 -3.02 18.99 -16.10
C LEU A 40 -1.55 19.17 -16.47
N ASP A 41 -1.19 20.22 -17.20
CA ASP A 41 0.20 20.52 -17.55
C ASP A 41 1.02 20.84 -16.30
N MET A 42 0.49 21.67 -15.40
CA MET A 42 1.12 21.97 -14.11
C MET A 42 1.32 20.69 -13.28
N ILE A 43 0.29 19.84 -13.15
CA ILE A 43 0.41 18.54 -12.47
C ILE A 43 1.45 17.64 -13.15
N ALA A 44 1.50 17.61 -14.48
CA ALA A 44 2.49 16.81 -15.20
C ALA A 44 3.92 17.31 -14.93
N LEU A 45 4.16 18.62 -14.88
CA LEU A 45 5.46 19.21 -14.51
C LEU A 45 5.84 18.87 -13.07
N GLU A 46 4.90 19.00 -12.13
CA GLU A 46 5.12 18.63 -10.72
C GLU A 46 5.54 17.16 -10.58
N ARG A 47 4.87 16.27 -11.30
CA ARG A 47 5.17 14.83 -11.28
C ARG A 47 6.47 14.48 -11.99
N LEU A 48 6.84 15.23 -13.03
CA LEU A 48 8.15 15.16 -13.68
C LEU A 48 9.25 15.78 -12.81
N GLY A 49 8.86 16.53 -11.77
CA GLY A 49 9.77 17.29 -10.94
C GLY A 49 10.46 18.42 -11.71
N GLN A 50 9.78 19.01 -12.68
CA GLN A 50 10.21 20.18 -13.43
C GLN A 50 9.64 21.45 -12.79
N PRO A 51 10.34 22.59 -12.87
CA PRO A 51 9.76 23.86 -12.44
C PRO A 51 8.53 24.22 -13.25
N ILE A 52 7.64 25.00 -12.63
CA ILE A 52 6.50 25.57 -13.33
C ILE A 52 6.96 26.82 -14.07
N PRO A 53 6.77 26.90 -15.40
CA PRO A 53 7.05 28.13 -16.13
C PRO A 53 6.19 29.29 -15.63
N GLN A 54 6.77 30.48 -15.39
CA GLN A 54 6.04 31.66 -14.89
C GLN A 54 4.79 31.98 -15.73
N ARG A 55 4.85 31.80 -17.05
CA ARG A 55 3.72 32.02 -17.97
C ARG A 55 2.55 31.07 -17.73
N LEU A 56 2.81 29.81 -17.38
CA LEU A 56 1.77 28.84 -17.02
C LEU A 56 1.19 29.17 -15.65
N PHE A 57 2.08 29.47 -14.69
CA PHE A 57 1.68 29.90 -13.35
C PHE A 57 0.74 31.11 -13.41
N LYS A 58 1.13 32.16 -14.14
CA LYS A 58 0.32 33.36 -14.36
C LYS A 58 -1.03 33.04 -14.99
N SER A 59 -1.07 32.19 -16.02
CA SER A 59 -2.33 31.80 -16.68
C SER A 59 -3.31 31.13 -15.72
N ILE A 60 -2.81 30.24 -14.86
CA ILE A 60 -3.63 29.53 -13.86
C ILE A 60 -4.11 30.50 -12.77
N THR A 61 -3.25 31.39 -12.26
CA THR A 61 -3.65 32.37 -11.26
C THR A 61 -4.63 33.40 -11.82
N ASP A 62 -4.44 33.84 -13.07
CA ASP A 62 -5.36 34.77 -13.75
C ASP A 62 -6.75 34.14 -13.90
N TYR A 63 -6.85 32.87 -14.29
CA TYR A 63 -8.13 32.16 -14.32
C TYR A 63 -8.75 32.05 -12.93
N ALA A 64 -7.95 31.71 -11.90
CA ALA A 64 -8.45 31.54 -10.55
C ALA A 64 -9.02 32.84 -9.98
N LEU A 65 -8.38 33.98 -10.24
CA LEU A 65 -8.78 35.29 -9.72
C LEU A 65 -9.83 35.98 -10.59
N THR A 66 -9.74 35.82 -11.92
CA THR A 66 -10.60 36.47 -12.92
C THR A 66 -11.11 35.45 -13.93
N PRO A 67 -12.05 34.57 -13.53
CA PRO A 67 -12.56 33.54 -14.43
C PRO A 67 -13.30 34.18 -15.62
N PRO A 68 -13.19 33.58 -16.84
CA PRO A 68 -14.02 34.01 -17.96
C PRO A 68 -15.50 33.89 -17.58
N GLY A 69 -16.31 34.88 -17.99
CA GLY A 69 -17.66 35.10 -17.49
C GLY A 69 -18.66 33.93 -17.62
N ARG A 70 -19.89 34.15 -17.13
CA ARG A 70 -20.98 33.20 -16.81
C ARG A 70 -21.37 32.10 -17.83
N ASN A 71 -20.78 32.06 -19.01
CA ASN A 71 -21.05 31.07 -20.07
C ASN A 71 -20.06 29.88 -20.11
N TYR A 72 -19.21 29.69 -19.09
CA TYR A 72 -18.34 28.51 -18.98
C TYR A 72 -19.08 27.34 -18.29
N PRO A 73 -19.39 26.23 -18.98
CA PRO A 73 -20.11 25.11 -18.37
C PRO A 73 -19.21 24.34 -17.37
N SER A 74 -19.73 24.14 -16.15
CA SER A 74 -19.13 23.42 -15.01
C SER A 74 -17.67 23.78 -14.68
N THR A 75 -17.50 24.84 -13.88
CA THR A 75 -16.24 25.27 -13.27
C THR A 75 -15.71 24.29 -12.23
N ALA A 76 -16.57 23.61 -11.47
CA ALA A 76 -16.19 22.68 -10.39
C ALA A 76 -15.06 21.69 -10.76
N SER A 77 -15.16 21.04 -11.92
CA SER A 77 -14.15 20.09 -12.38
C SER A 77 -12.78 20.73 -12.61
N THR A 78 -12.79 21.94 -13.18
CA THR A 78 -11.59 22.72 -13.49
C THR A 78 -11.01 23.30 -12.21
N ASP A 79 -11.86 23.89 -11.37
CA ASP A 79 -11.48 24.52 -10.11
C ASP A 79 -10.88 23.51 -9.13
N GLY A 80 -11.50 22.34 -9.00
CA GLY A 80 -10.99 21.25 -8.15
C GLY A 80 -9.61 20.76 -8.61
N LEU A 81 -9.43 20.62 -9.93
CA LEU A 81 -8.14 20.21 -10.50
C LEU A 81 -7.07 21.29 -10.34
N MET A 82 -7.42 22.57 -10.54
CA MET A 82 -6.51 23.69 -10.33
C MET A 82 -6.11 23.85 -8.87
N LEU A 83 -7.05 23.64 -7.94
CA LEU A 83 -6.75 23.65 -6.52
C LEU A 83 -5.74 22.54 -6.18
N ALA A 84 -5.87 21.36 -6.79
CA ALA A 84 -4.90 20.29 -6.66
C ALA A 84 -3.54 20.64 -7.28
N ALA A 85 -3.50 21.27 -8.45
CA ALA A 85 -2.26 21.71 -9.09
C ALA A 85 -1.53 22.76 -8.23
N LEU A 86 -2.19 23.87 -7.88
CA LEU A 86 -1.60 24.94 -7.05
C LEU A 86 -1.17 24.48 -5.65
N SER A 87 -1.62 23.33 -5.17
CA SER A 87 -1.25 22.79 -3.86
C SER A 87 0.24 22.48 -3.73
N HIS A 88 0.93 22.22 -4.85
CA HIS A 88 2.34 21.82 -4.89
C HIS A 88 3.28 22.93 -5.40
N VAL A 89 2.75 24.11 -5.70
CA VAL A 89 3.59 25.25 -6.12
C VAL A 89 4.15 25.95 -4.89
N VAL A 90 5.48 26.07 -4.83
CA VAL A 90 6.22 26.87 -3.83
C VAL A 90 6.89 28.01 -4.58
N SER A 91 6.82 29.24 -4.07
CA SER A 91 7.43 30.36 -4.80
C SER A 91 7.94 31.45 -3.87
N THR A 92 8.42 32.55 -4.46
CA THR A 92 8.81 33.78 -3.79
C THR A 92 7.66 34.35 -2.94
N ALA A 93 7.97 35.28 -2.02
CA ALA A 93 6.96 35.85 -1.12
C ALA A 93 5.77 36.49 -1.88
N ASP A 94 6.04 37.15 -3.01
CA ASP A 94 5.01 37.82 -3.82
C ASP A 94 4.09 36.80 -4.53
N ASP A 95 4.68 35.75 -5.10
CA ASP A 95 3.91 34.67 -5.73
C ASP A 95 3.12 33.86 -4.70
N GLN A 96 3.59 33.77 -3.45
CA GLN A 96 2.90 33.06 -2.37
C GLN A 96 1.58 33.76 -1.99
N GLU A 97 1.53 35.09 -2.06
CA GLU A 97 0.29 35.85 -1.89
C GLU A 97 -0.68 35.53 -3.04
N ALA A 98 -0.20 35.52 -4.28
CA ALA A 98 -1.01 35.18 -5.45
C ALA A 98 -1.56 33.74 -5.39
N ILE A 99 -0.75 32.76 -4.97
CA ILE A 99 -1.17 31.38 -4.74
C ILE A 99 -2.28 31.32 -3.69
N THR A 100 -2.11 32.04 -2.58
CA THR A 100 -3.08 32.04 -1.47
C THR A 100 -4.40 32.64 -1.91
N ALA A 101 -4.37 33.77 -2.61
CA ALA A 101 -5.56 34.41 -3.18
C ALA A 101 -6.26 33.52 -4.22
N ALA A 102 -5.49 32.88 -5.11
CA ALA A 102 -6.01 31.95 -6.12
C ALA A 102 -6.70 30.75 -5.48
N LYS A 103 -6.07 30.10 -4.48
CA LYS A 103 -6.67 28.98 -3.73
C LYS A 103 -7.97 29.41 -3.04
N ALA A 104 -7.98 30.56 -2.38
CA ALA A 104 -9.19 31.07 -1.72
C ALA A 104 -10.33 31.34 -2.72
N ALA A 105 -10.01 31.93 -3.88
CA ALA A 105 -11.00 32.18 -4.94
C ALA A 105 -11.57 30.87 -5.51
N LEU A 106 -10.74 29.85 -5.70
CA LEU A 106 -11.16 28.51 -6.14
C LEU A 106 -12.07 27.86 -5.10
N VAL A 107 -11.66 27.81 -3.83
CA VAL A 107 -12.45 27.23 -2.74
C VAL A 107 -13.83 27.89 -2.65
N LYS A 108 -13.90 29.22 -2.72
CA LYS A 108 -15.17 29.96 -2.71
C LYS A 108 -16.10 29.55 -3.87
N ARG A 109 -15.57 29.27 -5.06
CA ARG A 109 -16.40 28.77 -6.18
C ARG A 109 -16.84 27.33 -5.96
N LEU A 110 -15.97 26.49 -5.40
CA LEU A 110 -16.28 25.11 -5.06
C LEU A 110 -17.36 24.99 -3.97
N ASP A 111 -17.42 25.94 -3.04
CA ASP A 111 -18.54 26.06 -2.09
C ASP A 111 -19.87 26.33 -2.80
N ALA A 112 -19.87 27.22 -3.80
CA ALA A 112 -21.06 27.52 -4.59
C ALA A 112 -21.50 26.34 -5.48
N ASP A 113 -20.55 25.52 -5.94
CA ASP A 113 -20.79 24.32 -6.73
C ASP A 113 -21.13 23.08 -5.87
N ARG A 114 -21.23 23.23 -4.55
CA ARG A 114 -21.54 22.12 -3.64
C ARG A 114 -23.03 21.75 -3.71
N GLN A 115 -23.30 20.46 -3.84
CA GLN A 115 -24.64 19.88 -4.02
C GLN A 115 -24.82 18.72 -3.03
N GLY A 116 -25.22 19.06 -1.79
CA GLY A 116 -25.25 18.11 -0.67
C GLY A 116 -23.83 17.66 -0.29
N ASP A 117 -23.59 16.35 -0.35
CA ASP A 117 -22.27 15.77 -0.06
C ASP A 117 -21.34 15.71 -1.28
N GLY A 118 -21.82 16.00 -2.50
CA GLY A 118 -20.99 16.03 -3.71
C GLY A 118 -20.91 17.42 -4.36
N TRP A 119 -20.32 17.49 -5.56
CA TRP A 119 -20.20 18.72 -6.34
C TRP A 119 -20.81 18.56 -7.73
N GLY A 120 -21.33 19.67 -8.26
CA GLY A 120 -21.95 19.71 -9.57
C GLY A 120 -22.37 21.12 -9.96
N TRP A 121 -23.03 21.23 -11.11
CA TRP A 121 -23.55 22.53 -11.54
C TRP A 121 -24.73 22.92 -10.63
N PRO A 122 -24.84 24.19 -10.17
CA PRO A 122 -25.96 24.61 -9.32
C PRO A 122 -27.30 24.26 -9.96
N ASP A 123 -28.24 23.78 -9.13
CA ASP A 123 -29.58 23.33 -9.52
C ASP A 123 -29.64 22.05 -10.38
N HIS A 124 -28.50 21.42 -10.68
CA HIS A 124 -28.42 20.14 -11.41
C HIS A 124 -27.93 18.96 -10.56
N GLY A 125 -27.62 19.20 -9.28
CA GLY A 125 -27.19 18.17 -8.34
C GLY A 125 -25.74 17.73 -8.48
N ALA A 126 -25.28 16.91 -7.54
CA ALA A 126 -23.92 16.36 -7.54
C ALA A 126 -23.72 15.34 -8.67
N ASN A 127 -22.53 15.31 -9.26
CA ASN A 127 -22.16 14.31 -10.25
C ASN A 127 -20.74 13.76 -10.02
N VAL A 128 -20.55 12.50 -10.41
CA VAL A 128 -19.28 11.76 -10.25
C VAL A 128 -18.10 12.53 -10.84
N ARG A 129 -18.30 13.13 -12.02
CA ARG A 129 -17.24 13.77 -12.79
C ARG A 129 -16.68 15.01 -12.07
N ALA A 130 -17.52 15.79 -11.41
CA ALA A 130 -17.11 16.94 -10.62
C ALA A 130 -16.56 16.52 -9.25
N THR A 131 -17.28 15.67 -8.51
CA THR A 131 -16.85 15.22 -7.18
C THR A 131 -15.46 14.56 -7.20
N THR A 132 -15.15 13.77 -8.25
CA THR A 132 -13.83 13.13 -8.39
C THR A 132 -12.66 14.10 -8.58
N ARG A 133 -12.92 15.35 -8.98
CA ARG A 133 -11.87 16.37 -9.15
C ARG A 133 -11.82 17.35 -7.99
N VAL A 134 -12.97 17.61 -7.37
CA VAL A 134 -13.08 18.57 -6.26
C VAL A 134 -12.63 17.97 -4.94
N ALA A 135 -13.12 16.78 -4.59
CA ALA A 135 -12.88 16.22 -3.27
C ALA A 135 -11.37 16.05 -2.96
N PRO A 136 -10.54 15.49 -3.85
CA PRO A 136 -9.09 15.43 -3.61
C PRO A 136 -8.42 16.79 -3.44
N GLY A 137 -8.82 17.79 -4.25
CA GLY A 137 -8.27 19.14 -4.18
C GLY A 137 -8.57 19.81 -2.85
N LEU A 138 -9.83 19.74 -2.39
CA LEU A 138 -10.24 20.26 -1.09
C LEU A 138 -9.62 19.50 0.08
N TYR A 139 -9.48 18.17 -0.04
CA TYR A 139 -8.82 17.36 1.00
C TYR A 139 -7.36 17.78 1.23
N ARG A 140 -6.69 18.24 0.17
CA ARG A 140 -5.30 18.65 0.26
C ARG A 140 -5.13 20.12 0.65
N ALA A 141 -5.81 21.01 -0.05
CA ALA A 141 -5.56 22.45 0.03
C ALA A 141 -6.62 23.23 0.81
N GLY A 142 -7.74 22.59 1.17
CA GLY A 142 -8.77 23.19 2.00
C GLY A 142 -8.42 23.17 3.49
N ASP A 143 -9.15 23.99 4.26
CA ASP A 143 -9.11 23.96 5.72
C ASP A 143 -9.75 22.67 6.29
N ALA A 144 -9.78 22.55 7.62
CA ALA A 144 -10.35 21.38 8.29
C ALA A 144 -11.81 21.09 7.90
N ILE A 145 -12.61 22.13 7.64
CA ILE A 145 -14.02 21.99 7.23
C ILE A 145 -14.05 21.38 5.83
N HIS A 146 -13.30 21.94 4.88
CA HIS A 146 -13.25 21.45 3.51
C HIS A 146 -12.68 20.02 3.40
N LYS A 147 -11.78 19.64 4.31
CA LYS A 147 -11.29 18.25 4.40
C LYS A 147 -12.39 17.28 4.83
N ASP A 148 -13.21 17.65 5.81
CA ASP A 148 -14.38 16.86 6.21
C ASP A 148 -15.40 16.75 5.05
N GLN A 149 -15.63 17.85 4.34
CA GLN A 149 -16.49 17.85 3.16
C GLN A 149 -15.95 16.91 2.07
N ALA A 150 -14.64 16.90 1.82
CA ALA A 150 -14.03 15.99 0.86
C ALA A 150 -14.25 14.52 1.24
N VAL A 151 -14.14 14.17 2.53
CA VAL A 151 -14.43 12.82 3.03
C VAL A 151 -15.90 12.46 2.81
N LYS A 152 -16.83 13.38 3.07
CA LYS A 152 -18.26 13.18 2.76
C LYS A 152 -18.51 12.98 1.26
N GLY A 153 -17.79 13.72 0.42
CA GLY A 153 -17.83 13.53 -1.04
C GLY A 153 -17.27 12.20 -1.51
N GLN A 154 -16.24 11.67 -0.85
CA GLN A 154 -15.75 10.32 -1.09
C GLN A 154 -16.82 9.28 -0.73
N ALA A 155 -17.50 9.44 0.41
CA ALA A 155 -18.59 8.56 0.82
C ALA A 155 -19.78 8.63 -0.16
N TRP A 156 -20.14 9.84 -0.60
CA TRP A 156 -21.15 10.03 -1.63
C TRP A 156 -20.78 9.33 -2.94
N LEU A 157 -19.51 9.44 -3.39
CA LEU A 157 -19.00 8.73 -4.56
C LEU A 157 -19.12 7.21 -4.40
N ALA A 158 -18.77 6.66 -3.24
CA ALA A 158 -18.92 5.23 -2.98
C ALA A 158 -20.38 4.78 -3.16
N GLY A 159 -21.34 5.60 -2.72
CA GLY A 159 -22.77 5.36 -2.93
C GLY A 159 -23.24 5.45 -4.39
N GLN A 160 -22.44 6.05 -5.30
CA GLN A 160 -22.75 6.09 -6.74
C GLN A 160 -22.23 4.85 -7.51
N GLN A 161 -21.46 3.98 -6.86
CA GLN A 161 -20.90 2.80 -7.50
C GLN A 161 -22.00 1.77 -7.77
N LYS A 162 -22.05 1.24 -9.00
CA LYS A 162 -22.96 0.15 -9.36
C LYS A 162 -22.47 -1.18 -8.78
N VAL A 163 -23.36 -2.17 -8.77
CA VAL A 163 -23.05 -3.55 -8.32
C VAL A 163 -21.88 -4.17 -9.09
N ASP A 164 -21.71 -3.82 -10.36
CA ASP A 164 -20.59 -4.28 -11.20
C ASP A 164 -19.28 -3.49 -10.98
N GLY A 165 -19.26 -2.57 -10.00
CA GLY A 165 -18.14 -1.72 -9.67
C GLY A 165 -17.99 -0.48 -10.56
N SER A 166 -18.81 -0.34 -11.61
CA SER A 166 -18.72 0.76 -12.56
C SER A 166 -19.45 2.02 -12.08
N PHE A 167 -19.06 3.16 -12.64
CA PHE A 167 -19.74 4.44 -12.44
C PHE A 167 -20.61 4.78 -13.65
N ALA A 168 -21.85 5.21 -13.39
CA ALA A 168 -22.79 5.56 -14.44
C ALA A 168 -22.27 6.71 -15.30
N ASN A 169 -22.38 6.55 -16.62
CA ASN A 169 -22.23 7.60 -17.60
C ASN A 169 -23.11 7.24 -18.81
N ASP A 170 -23.95 8.19 -19.24
CA ASP A 170 -24.97 7.98 -20.27
C ASP A 170 -24.41 8.06 -21.71
N TRP A 171 -23.13 8.43 -21.84
CA TRP A 171 -22.48 8.68 -23.12
C TRP A 171 -21.80 7.44 -23.72
N GLY A 172 -21.97 6.27 -23.09
CA GLY A 172 -21.54 4.96 -23.60
C GLY A 172 -20.39 4.30 -22.81
N PRO A 173 -19.93 3.10 -23.26
CA PRO A 173 -18.98 2.27 -22.52
C PRO A 173 -17.63 2.94 -22.22
N SER A 174 -17.06 3.67 -23.19
CA SER A 174 -15.77 4.36 -23.01
C SER A 174 -15.83 5.45 -21.93
N TRP A 175 -16.95 6.15 -21.85
CA TRP A 175 -17.16 7.18 -20.84
C TRP A 175 -17.43 6.61 -19.45
N ARG A 176 -18.06 5.43 -19.37
CA ARG A 176 -18.18 4.66 -18.11
C ARG A 176 -16.82 4.18 -17.62
N ALA A 177 -15.98 3.68 -18.52
CA ALA A 177 -14.60 3.29 -18.18
C ALA A 177 -13.79 4.48 -17.66
N LEU A 178 -13.91 5.65 -18.30
CA LEU A 178 -13.24 6.88 -17.84
C LEU A 178 -13.74 7.34 -16.46
N ALA A 179 -15.06 7.39 -16.26
CA ALA A 179 -15.64 7.77 -14.97
C ALA A 179 -15.19 6.83 -13.85
N THR A 180 -15.16 5.52 -14.13
CA THR A 180 -14.68 4.50 -13.20
C THR A 180 -13.19 4.68 -12.89
N ALA A 181 -12.37 4.87 -13.92
CA ALA A 181 -10.93 5.10 -13.76
C ALA A 181 -10.62 6.37 -12.94
N GLN A 182 -11.46 7.40 -13.05
CA GLN A 182 -11.32 8.64 -12.27
C GLN A 182 -11.82 8.49 -10.82
N ALA A 183 -12.82 7.65 -10.58
CA ALA A 183 -13.38 7.45 -9.24
C ALA A 183 -12.49 6.56 -8.35
N VAL A 184 -11.85 5.53 -8.91
CA VAL A 184 -11.04 4.56 -8.15
C VAL A 184 -9.96 5.22 -7.28
N PRO A 185 -9.15 6.17 -7.79
CA PRO A 185 -8.20 6.92 -6.96
C PRO A 185 -8.82 7.65 -5.76
N VAL A 186 -9.95 8.31 -6.00
CA VAL A 186 -10.63 9.12 -4.98
C VAL A 186 -11.20 8.22 -3.90
N LEU A 187 -11.76 7.07 -4.27
CA LEU A 187 -12.18 6.04 -3.33
C LEU A 187 -11.00 5.42 -2.56
N ARG A 188 -9.81 5.35 -3.17
CA ARG A 188 -8.57 4.86 -2.56
C ARG A 188 -7.82 5.96 -1.81
N GLY A 189 -8.52 6.68 -0.93
CA GLY A 189 -7.94 7.66 -0.02
C GLY A 189 -7.76 9.05 -0.63
N LEU A 190 -8.78 9.53 -1.35
CA LEU A 190 -8.85 10.87 -1.91
C LEU A 190 -7.65 11.21 -2.82
N GLN A 191 -7.16 10.22 -3.58
CA GLN A 191 -6.08 10.46 -4.56
C GLN A 191 -6.62 11.15 -5.82
N SER A 192 -5.77 11.91 -6.49
CA SER A 192 -6.06 12.61 -7.76
C SER A 192 -4.93 12.42 -8.76
N PHE A 193 -5.05 12.99 -9.96
CA PHE A 193 -4.06 12.92 -11.03
C PHE A 193 -2.65 13.29 -10.58
N ASP A 194 -2.52 14.13 -9.57
CA ASP A 194 -1.24 14.52 -9.01
C ASP A 194 -0.67 13.43 -8.08
N SER A 195 -1.48 12.76 -7.24
CA SER A 195 -1.00 11.82 -6.23
C SER A 195 -1.13 10.33 -6.57
N ILE A 196 -1.71 9.97 -7.71
CA ILE A 196 -1.90 8.57 -8.11
C ILE A 196 -0.60 7.90 -8.57
N GLY A 197 -0.40 6.66 -8.10
CA GLY A 197 0.62 5.75 -8.63
C GLY A 197 2.03 6.01 -8.11
N ALA A 198 3.03 5.51 -8.84
CA ALA A 198 4.41 5.44 -8.37
C ALA A 198 5.09 6.80 -8.20
N ASN A 199 4.77 7.79 -9.04
CA ASN A 199 5.42 9.11 -9.02
C ASN A 199 4.39 10.22 -8.70
N PRO A 200 4.05 10.50 -7.43
CA PRO A 200 3.10 11.57 -7.07
C PRO A 200 3.62 12.96 -7.48
N ALA A 201 2.85 14.03 -7.37
CA ALA A 201 3.33 15.41 -7.50
C ALA A 201 4.12 15.80 -6.25
N ARG A 202 4.98 16.81 -6.35
CA ARG A 202 5.76 17.36 -5.24
C ARG A 202 5.81 18.87 -5.31
N ALA A 203 6.19 19.48 -4.20
CA ALA A 203 6.64 20.85 -4.14
C ALA A 203 7.61 21.17 -5.29
N VAL A 204 7.22 22.11 -6.14
CA VAL A 204 8.05 22.64 -7.24
C VAL A 204 8.05 24.15 -7.21
N THR A 205 9.18 24.73 -7.62
CA THR A 205 9.35 26.18 -7.73
C THR A 205 8.79 26.72 -9.04
N VAL A 206 8.35 27.97 -9.05
CA VAL A 206 8.12 28.72 -10.29
C VAL A 206 9.48 29.19 -10.83
N ASP A 207 9.79 28.84 -12.09
CA ASP A 207 11.07 29.09 -12.79
C ASP A 207 12.38 28.65 -12.08
N GLY A 208 12.30 28.02 -10.89
CA GLY A 208 13.46 27.64 -10.08
C GLY A 208 14.01 26.23 -10.36
N TRP A 209 15.04 25.84 -9.61
CA TRP A 209 15.57 24.47 -9.68
C TRP A 209 14.80 23.54 -8.74
N VAL A 210 14.39 22.38 -9.23
CA VAL A 210 13.76 21.34 -8.43
C VAL A 210 14.74 20.17 -8.26
N PRO A 211 15.15 19.81 -7.03
CA PRO A 211 16.06 18.68 -6.80
C PRO A 211 15.47 17.38 -7.33
N PRO A 212 16.19 16.47 -8.02
CA PRO A 212 15.60 15.22 -8.51
C PRO A 212 15.11 14.31 -7.37
N ARG A 213 14.01 13.57 -7.59
CA ARG A 213 13.53 12.59 -6.60
C ARG A 213 14.49 11.43 -6.45
N ARG A 214 14.72 11.02 -5.21
CA ARG A 214 15.43 9.77 -4.92
C ARG A 214 14.45 8.61 -5.09
N LEU A 215 14.83 7.60 -5.87
CA LEU A 215 14.07 6.36 -5.96
C LEU A 215 14.64 5.33 -4.99
N VAL A 216 13.81 4.82 -4.09
CA VAL A 216 14.13 3.72 -3.18
C VAL A 216 13.28 2.52 -3.57
N LYS A 217 13.93 1.53 -4.18
CA LYS A 217 13.31 0.23 -4.45
C LYS A 217 13.40 -0.66 -3.22
N MET A 218 12.29 -1.32 -2.92
CA MET A 218 12.13 -2.27 -1.83
C MET A 218 11.66 -3.60 -2.43
N THR A 219 12.11 -4.71 -1.87
CA THR A 219 11.69 -6.04 -2.30
C THR A 219 11.12 -6.81 -1.11
N VAL A 220 9.98 -7.44 -1.29
CA VAL A 220 9.37 -8.33 -0.30
C VAL A 220 9.56 -9.77 -0.76
N LEU A 221 10.32 -10.54 0.01
CA LEU A 221 10.54 -11.97 -0.18
C LEU A 221 9.89 -12.74 0.97
N GLY A 222 9.69 -14.04 0.81
CA GLY A 222 9.34 -14.91 1.92
C GLY A 222 8.13 -15.80 1.66
N ASP A 223 7.52 -16.20 2.76
CA ASP A 223 6.38 -17.11 2.83
C ASP A 223 5.02 -16.36 2.89
N SER A 224 3.98 -17.05 3.35
CA SER A 224 2.61 -16.56 3.48
C SER A 224 2.47 -15.29 4.33
N TYR A 225 3.33 -15.11 5.35
CA TYR A 225 3.33 -13.90 6.17
C TYR A 225 3.77 -12.67 5.38
N SER A 226 4.71 -12.87 4.43
CA SER A 226 5.18 -11.81 3.53
C SER A 226 4.29 -11.62 2.32
N ALA A 227 3.64 -12.68 1.83
CA ALA A 227 2.63 -12.59 0.77
C ALA A 227 1.37 -11.85 1.24
N GLY A 228 1.06 -11.90 2.54
CA GLY A 228 -0.11 -11.24 3.12
C GLY A 228 -1.37 -12.08 3.05
N ASN A 229 -1.22 -13.41 3.19
CA ASN A 229 -2.35 -14.34 3.29
C ASN A 229 -3.32 -13.87 4.39
N GLY A 230 -4.62 -13.89 4.07
CA GLY A 230 -5.69 -13.48 4.97
C GLY A 230 -6.19 -12.05 4.91
N THR A 231 -5.51 -11.18 4.19
CA THR A 231 -5.86 -9.75 4.11
C THR A 231 -6.95 -9.44 3.07
N LEU A 232 -7.22 -10.37 2.16
CA LEU A 232 -8.27 -10.35 1.14
C LEU A 232 -9.16 -11.59 1.25
N ARG A 233 -10.34 -11.57 0.62
CA ARG A 233 -11.16 -12.79 0.47
C ARG A 233 -10.49 -13.74 -0.53
N ASP A 234 -10.77 -15.03 -0.41
CA ASP A 234 -10.05 -16.06 -1.21
C ASP A 234 -10.13 -15.85 -2.72
N TYR A 235 -11.29 -15.43 -3.22
CA TYR A 235 -11.50 -15.17 -4.65
C TYR A 235 -10.88 -13.85 -5.14
N GLU A 236 -10.34 -13.02 -4.23
CA GLU A 236 -9.69 -11.74 -4.55
C GLU A 236 -8.17 -11.88 -4.71
N TYR A 237 -7.58 -13.03 -4.33
CA TYR A 237 -6.16 -13.29 -4.57
C TYR A 237 -5.88 -13.60 -6.05
N PRO A 238 -4.63 -13.37 -6.49
CA PRO A 238 -4.18 -13.84 -7.80
C PRO A 238 -4.41 -15.35 -7.98
N THR A 239 -4.83 -15.76 -9.18
CA THR A 239 -5.08 -17.17 -9.53
C THR A 239 -3.81 -18.00 -9.69
N ASP A 240 -2.63 -17.38 -9.57
CA ASP A 240 -1.32 -18.04 -9.63
C ASP A 240 -0.96 -18.79 -8.33
N HIS A 241 -1.85 -18.78 -7.33
CA HIS A 241 -1.65 -19.38 -6.01
C HIS A 241 -0.50 -18.78 -5.19
N SER A 242 0.00 -17.60 -5.56
CA SER A 242 1.01 -16.89 -4.77
C SER A 242 0.43 -16.30 -3.48
N TYR A 243 -0.89 -16.04 -3.47
CA TYR A 243 -1.61 -15.31 -2.41
C TYR A 243 -1.00 -13.92 -2.11
N ARG A 244 -0.33 -13.31 -3.09
CA ARG A 244 0.23 -11.96 -2.95
C ARG A 244 -0.89 -10.93 -2.84
N SER A 245 -1.01 -10.36 -1.65
CA SER A 245 -1.98 -9.32 -1.37
C SER A 245 -1.37 -7.92 -1.55
N PRO A 246 -2.08 -6.95 -2.14
CA PRO A 246 -1.68 -5.54 -2.11
C PRO A 246 -1.76 -4.91 -0.70
N LYS A 247 -2.28 -5.65 0.29
CA LYS A 247 -2.35 -5.29 1.71
C LYS A 247 -1.27 -6.00 2.56
N ASN A 248 -0.30 -6.69 1.96
CA ASN A 248 0.86 -7.20 2.71
C ASN A 248 1.62 -6.07 3.41
N TYR A 249 2.40 -6.41 4.45
CA TYR A 249 3.07 -5.42 5.29
C TYR A 249 4.05 -4.53 4.51
N GLY A 250 4.72 -5.06 3.48
CA GLY A 250 5.65 -4.30 2.66
C GLY A 250 4.94 -3.26 1.79
N SER A 251 3.79 -3.62 1.23
CA SER A 251 2.93 -2.67 0.51
C SER A 251 2.29 -1.63 1.42
N VAL A 252 1.91 -2.00 2.65
CA VAL A 252 1.43 -1.04 3.67
C VAL A 252 2.55 -0.06 4.05
N LEU A 253 3.74 -0.55 4.36
CA LEU A 253 4.91 0.27 4.69
C LEU A 253 5.26 1.23 3.54
N THR A 254 5.25 0.75 2.30
CA THR A 254 5.54 1.58 1.12
C THR A 254 4.56 2.75 0.99
N ARG A 255 3.26 2.50 1.19
CA ARG A 255 2.24 3.58 1.20
C ARG A 255 2.45 4.58 2.34
N ARG A 256 2.90 4.11 3.51
CA ARG A 256 3.23 4.98 4.64
C ARG A 256 4.46 5.83 4.34
N LEU A 257 5.55 5.25 3.84
CA LEU A 257 6.78 5.96 3.50
C LEU A 257 6.55 7.01 2.40
N ASN A 258 5.77 6.69 1.36
CA ASN A 258 5.40 7.68 0.35
C ASN A 258 4.51 8.81 0.90
N ARG A 259 3.76 8.58 1.99
CA ARG A 259 2.97 9.63 2.65
C ARG A 259 3.84 10.51 3.53
N GLU A 260 4.82 9.93 4.22
CA GLU A 260 5.69 10.64 5.17
C GLU A 260 6.88 11.34 4.48
N PHE A 261 7.40 10.80 3.37
CA PHE A 261 8.65 11.24 2.73
C PHE A 261 8.54 11.42 1.20
N GLY A 262 7.32 11.41 0.65
CA GLY A 262 7.02 11.41 -0.79
C GLY A 262 7.42 12.67 -1.57
N ASP A 263 7.74 13.75 -0.86
CA ASP A 263 8.14 15.03 -1.48
C ASP A 263 9.48 14.87 -2.22
N ASP A 264 10.46 14.30 -1.53
CA ASP A 264 11.83 14.14 -2.03
C ASP A 264 12.16 12.71 -2.46
N THR A 265 11.47 11.71 -1.92
CA THR A 265 11.79 10.29 -2.12
C THR A 265 10.57 9.49 -2.55
N THR A 266 10.70 8.74 -3.63
CA THR A 266 9.70 7.78 -4.08
C THR A 266 10.11 6.38 -3.65
N PHE A 267 9.20 5.69 -2.96
CA PHE A 267 9.36 4.29 -2.57
C PHE A 267 8.55 3.40 -3.49
N GLN A 268 9.21 2.40 -4.07
CA GLN A 268 8.58 1.37 -4.90
C GLN A 268 8.80 0.00 -4.26
N THR A 269 7.79 -0.86 -4.30
CA THR A 269 7.87 -2.20 -3.72
C THR A 269 7.60 -3.26 -4.77
N ASP A 270 8.48 -4.26 -4.83
CA ASP A 270 8.34 -5.47 -5.63
C ASP A 270 8.07 -6.65 -4.71
N VAL A 271 6.89 -7.26 -4.82
CA VAL A 271 6.45 -8.36 -3.96
C VAL A 271 6.62 -9.68 -4.68
N ARG A 272 7.60 -10.46 -4.22
CA ARG A 272 7.93 -11.80 -4.73
C ARG A 272 7.64 -12.93 -3.75
N ALA A 273 7.26 -12.58 -2.52
CA ALA A 273 6.81 -13.55 -1.53
C ALA A 273 5.74 -14.48 -2.08
N TRP A 274 5.78 -15.74 -1.64
CA TRP A 274 4.92 -16.80 -2.14
C TRP A 274 4.43 -17.67 -0.99
N SER A 275 3.12 -17.89 -0.92
CA SER A 275 2.52 -18.74 0.11
C SER A 275 3.08 -20.17 0.08
N GLY A 276 3.50 -20.68 1.24
CA GLY A 276 4.10 -22.01 1.35
C GLY A 276 5.57 -22.10 0.96
N ALA A 277 6.22 -21.00 0.57
CA ALA A 277 7.64 -21.01 0.20
C ALA A 277 8.53 -21.48 1.36
N GLN A 278 9.33 -22.52 1.10
CA GLN A 278 10.48 -22.88 1.95
C GLN A 278 11.73 -22.14 1.47
N ILE A 279 12.77 -22.09 2.29
CA ILE A 279 13.99 -21.34 1.96
C ILE A 279 14.67 -21.90 0.70
N THR A 280 14.87 -23.22 0.62
CA THR A 280 15.68 -23.85 -0.44
C THR A 280 15.02 -25.04 -1.16
N THR A 281 13.80 -25.44 -0.80
CA THR A 281 13.21 -26.71 -1.24
C THR A 281 11.82 -26.50 -1.85
N GLY A 282 11.52 -27.21 -2.93
CA GLY A 282 10.25 -27.10 -3.66
C GLY A 282 10.25 -26.02 -4.75
N ASP A 283 9.06 -25.67 -5.23
CA ASP A 283 8.86 -24.58 -6.18
C ASP A 283 8.71 -23.24 -5.46
N HIS A 284 9.05 -22.14 -6.13
CA HIS A 284 8.91 -20.77 -5.59
C HIS A 284 9.62 -20.52 -4.25
N THR A 285 10.72 -21.24 -4.01
CA THR A 285 11.59 -21.07 -2.83
C THR A 285 12.02 -19.63 -2.64
N ILE A 286 12.32 -19.23 -1.40
CA ILE A 286 12.77 -17.85 -1.13
C ILE A 286 14.07 -17.52 -1.89
N VAL A 287 14.93 -18.53 -2.14
CA VAL A 287 16.10 -18.38 -3.04
C VAL A 287 15.69 -18.05 -4.48
N SER A 288 14.72 -18.76 -5.06
CA SER A 288 14.26 -18.48 -6.43
C SER A 288 13.49 -17.15 -6.53
N GLN A 289 12.82 -16.72 -5.46
CA GLN A 289 12.27 -15.37 -5.37
C GLN A 289 13.37 -14.30 -5.41
N ALA A 290 14.47 -14.51 -4.67
CA ALA A 290 15.64 -13.64 -4.69
C ALA A 290 16.34 -13.60 -6.06
N ASP A 291 16.24 -14.66 -6.87
CA ASP A 291 16.71 -14.65 -8.26
C ASP A 291 15.96 -13.68 -9.16
N GLY A 292 14.72 -13.32 -8.83
CA GLY A 292 13.96 -12.31 -9.55
C GLY A 292 14.15 -10.88 -9.05
N MET A 293 14.81 -10.70 -7.91
CA MET A 293 14.96 -9.39 -7.25
C MET A 293 15.77 -8.41 -8.10
N ASP A 294 15.37 -7.13 -8.07
CA ASP A 294 16.17 -6.04 -8.63
C ASP A 294 17.51 -5.90 -7.86
N PRO A 295 18.67 -6.05 -8.51
CA PRO A 295 19.99 -5.93 -7.86
C PRO A 295 20.24 -4.59 -7.17
N HIS A 296 19.52 -3.53 -7.55
CA HIS A 296 19.63 -2.18 -6.97
C HIS A 296 18.62 -1.90 -5.86
N THR A 297 17.85 -2.90 -5.41
CA THR A 297 16.97 -2.76 -4.25
C THR A 297 17.76 -2.32 -3.01
N LYS A 298 17.20 -1.37 -2.25
CA LYS A 298 17.85 -0.79 -1.07
C LYS A 298 17.33 -1.39 0.23
N VAL A 299 16.14 -2.00 0.20
CA VAL A 299 15.55 -2.69 1.35
C VAL A 299 14.96 -4.02 0.89
N VAL A 300 15.36 -5.10 1.55
CA VAL A 300 14.70 -6.41 1.42
C VAL A 300 13.93 -6.67 2.70
N LEU A 301 12.63 -6.88 2.62
CA LEU A 301 11.80 -7.29 3.74
C LEU A 301 11.46 -8.76 3.57
N MET A 302 11.56 -9.57 4.63
CA MET A 302 11.19 -10.98 4.52
C MET A 302 10.81 -11.63 5.85
N THR A 303 9.96 -12.65 5.72
CA THR A 303 9.79 -13.75 6.69
C THR A 303 10.38 -15.02 6.07
N ALA A 304 11.06 -15.83 6.88
CA ALA A 304 11.69 -17.06 6.41
C ALA A 304 11.79 -18.11 7.52
N GLY A 305 11.48 -19.36 7.15
CA GLY A 305 11.76 -20.55 7.94
C GLY A 305 10.54 -21.24 8.57
N GLY A 306 9.37 -20.62 8.66
CA GLY A 306 8.16 -21.27 9.19
C GLY A 306 7.83 -22.60 8.46
N ASN A 307 7.84 -22.58 7.13
CA ASN A 307 7.58 -23.77 6.31
C ASN A 307 8.72 -24.81 6.38
N ASP A 308 9.95 -24.40 6.68
CA ASP A 308 11.08 -25.32 6.87
C ASP A 308 11.01 -26.08 8.21
N LEU A 309 10.22 -25.58 9.16
CA LEU A 309 9.94 -26.23 10.45
C LEU A 309 8.69 -27.14 10.41
N ASP A 310 8.05 -27.31 9.26
CA ASP A 310 6.72 -27.93 9.10
C ASP A 310 5.66 -27.31 10.03
N PHE A 311 5.68 -25.98 10.14
CA PHE A 311 4.82 -25.26 11.06
C PHE A 311 3.31 -25.51 10.82
N THR A 312 2.90 -25.76 9.58
CA THR A 312 1.52 -26.17 9.24
C THR A 312 1.09 -27.40 10.04
N THR A 313 1.96 -28.40 10.15
CA THR A 313 1.68 -29.63 10.90
C THR A 313 1.58 -29.38 12.41
N VAL A 314 2.31 -28.40 12.94
CA VAL A 314 2.16 -27.96 14.34
C VAL A 314 0.79 -27.33 14.54
N VAL A 315 0.37 -26.43 13.64
CA VAL A 315 -0.95 -25.79 13.70
C VAL A 315 -2.07 -26.81 13.65
N GLU A 316 -2.00 -27.77 12.72
CA GLU A 316 -3.02 -28.82 12.57
C GLU A 316 -3.14 -29.69 13.82
N ASN A 317 -2.02 -30.21 14.31
CA ASN A 317 -2.03 -31.15 15.43
C ASN A 317 -2.24 -30.48 16.79
N CYS A 318 -1.96 -29.19 16.92
CA CYS A 318 -2.17 -28.45 18.14
C CYS A 318 -3.51 -27.72 18.18
N PHE A 319 -4.06 -27.21 17.07
CA PHE A 319 -5.18 -26.27 17.11
C PHE A 319 -6.43 -26.68 16.32
N ILE A 320 -6.44 -27.84 15.64
CA ILE A 320 -7.58 -28.28 14.83
C ILE A 320 -8.21 -29.59 15.34
N ASP A 321 -7.41 -30.57 15.77
CA ASP A 321 -7.94 -31.85 16.26
C ASP A 321 -8.77 -31.64 17.54
N ASP A 322 -10.06 -32.06 17.53
CA ASP A 322 -11.11 -31.83 18.55
C ASP A 322 -10.75 -32.22 19.99
N PHE A 323 -9.66 -32.94 20.17
CA PHE A 323 -9.01 -33.15 21.45
C PHE A 323 -7.56 -32.79 21.26
N TRP A 324 -7.05 -31.87 22.09
CA TRP A 324 -5.63 -31.66 22.34
C TRP A 324 -4.94 -33.03 22.51
N SER A 325 -4.53 -33.65 21.42
CA SER A 325 -3.84 -34.91 21.48
C SER A 325 -2.45 -34.52 21.97
N LEU A 326 -2.30 -34.55 23.29
CA LEU A 326 -1.09 -34.11 23.98
C LEU A 326 0.16 -34.76 23.37
N ALA A 327 0.00 -35.99 22.88
CA ALA A 327 1.00 -36.72 22.12
C ALA A 327 1.26 -36.17 20.71
N LYS A 328 0.22 -35.88 19.89
CA LYS A 328 0.41 -35.36 18.53
C LYS A 328 0.93 -33.91 18.53
N CYS A 329 0.36 -33.03 19.35
CA CYS A 329 0.83 -31.66 19.48
C CYS A 329 2.26 -31.61 20.04
N GLY A 330 2.54 -32.35 21.12
CA GLY A 330 3.90 -32.46 21.66
C GLY A 330 4.91 -33.01 20.64
N GLY A 331 4.54 -34.08 19.93
CA GLY A 331 5.40 -34.70 18.92
C GLY A 331 5.71 -33.79 17.72
N SER A 332 4.72 -33.04 17.22
CA SER A 332 4.92 -32.07 16.13
C SER A 332 5.78 -30.89 16.57
N VAL A 333 5.59 -30.36 17.78
CA VAL A 333 6.45 -29.31 18.35
C VAL A 333 7.90 -29.81 18.48
N ASP A 334 8.12 -31.02 19.01
CA ASP A 334 9.46 -31.58 19.14
C ASP A 334 10.12 -31.86 17.78
N ALA A 335 9.33 -32.28 16.78
CA ALA A 335 9.81 -32.46 15.41
C ALA A 335 10.23 -31.12 14.77
N ALA A 336 9.43 -30.07 14.95
CA ALA A 336 9.76 -28.73 14.49
C ALA A 336 11.04 -28.20 15.16
N ARG A 337 11.18 -28.36 16.48
CA ARG A 337 12.37 -27.93 17.24
C ARG A 337 13.65 -28.57 16.73
N LYS A 338 13.63 -29.85 16.38
CA LYS A 338 14.79 -30.57 15.78
C LYS A 338 15.25 -29.99 14.45
N LYS A 339 14.40 -29.24 13.74
CA LYS A 339 14.72 -28.62 12.44
C LYS A 339 15.32 -27.22 12.57
N ILE A 340 15.26 -26.58 13.75
CA ILE A 340 15.67 -25.18 13.95
C ILE A 340 17.09 -24.91 13.46
N ASP A 341 18.07 -25.73 13.85
CA ASP A 341 19.47 -25.52 13.46
C ASP A 341 19.69 -25.67 11.95
N ALA A 342 19.01 -26.64 11.31
CA ALA A 342 19.02 -26.81 9.86
C ALA A 342 18.38 -25.60 9.15
N THR A 343 17.27 -25.08 9.67
CA THR A 343 16.61 -23.88 9.16
C THR A 343 17.49 -22.63 9.28
N MET A 344 18.26 -22.48 10.37
CA MET A 344 19.23 -21.39 10.50
C MET A 344 20.37 -21.51 9.48
N THR A 345 20.83 -22.73 9.19
CA THR A 345 21.81 -22.98 8.12
C THR A 345 21.25 -22.61 6.74
N LYS A 346 19.99 -22.94 6.45
CA LYS A 346 19.34 -22.47 5.21
C LYS A 346 19.20 -20.95 5.17
N THR A 347 18.91 -20.32 6.32
CA THR A 347 18.80 -18.86 6.42
C THR A 347 20.11 -18.17 6.09
N THR A 348 21.26 -18.67 6.58
CA THR A 348 22.57 -18.11 6.21
C THR A 348 22.90 -18.32 4.73
N THR A 349 22.50 -19.46 4.14
CA THR A 349 22.60 -19.69 2.69
C THR A 349 21.78 -18.67 1.91
N LEU A 350 20.53 -18.40 2.31
CA LEU A 350 19.68 -17.39 1.68
C LEU A 350 20.30 -15.98 1.78
N LEU A 351 20.79 -15.59 2.95
CA LEU A 351 21.44 -14.28 3.13
C LEU A 351 22.69 -14.14 2.26
N SER A 352 23.46 -15.22 2.09
CA SER A 352 24.61 -15.27 1.18
C SER A 352 24.19 -15.10 -0.28
N HIS A 353 23.12 -15.78 -0.68
CA HIS A 353 22.54 -15.66 -2.00
C HIS A 353 22.07 -14.23 -2.29
N ILE A 354 21.31 -13.63 -1.37
CA ILE A 354 20.87 -12.23 -1.47
C ILE A 354 22.08 -11.29 -1.60
N GLN A 355 23.11 -11.44 -0.77
CA GLN A 355 24.31 -10.62 -0.84
C GLN A 355 24.99 -10.71 -2.22
N GLN A 356 25.06 -11.89 -2.82
CA GLN A 356 25.66 -12.08 -4.15
C GLN A 356 24.83 -11.47 -5.28
N ARG A 357 23.51 -11.40 -5.12
CA ARG A 357 22.60 -10.82 -6.13
C ARG A 357 22.57 -9.29 -6.11
N LEU A 358 22.95 -8.66 -4.99
CA LEU A 358 22.92 -7.22 -4.81
C LEU A 358 24.12 -6.53 -5.49
N ALA A 359 23.84 -5.42 -6.18
CA ALA A 359 24.87 -4.58 -6.78
C ALA A 359 25.67 -3.77 -5.73
N ASP A 360 25.06 -3.47 -4.58
CA ASP A 360 25.64 -2.63 -3.53
C ASP A 360 25.23 -3.12 -2.12
N PRO A 361 25.73 -4.29 -1.70
CA PRO A 361 25.31 -4.93 -0.44
C PRO A 361 25.63 -4.11 0.81
N ALA A 362 26.63 -3.21 0.77
CA ALA A 362 27.01 -2.38 1.91
C ALA A 362 25.94 -1.33 2.27
N HIS A 363 25.20 -0.84 1.27
CA HIS A 363 24.14 0.17 1.44
C HIS A 363 22.73 -0.40 1.33
N THR A 364 22.57 -1.68 1.01
CA THR A 364 21.29 -2.39 1.13
C THR A 364 21.09 -2.90 2.55
N ARG A 365 19.84 -2.96 2.99
CA ARG A 365 19.46 -3.54 4.29
C ARG A 365 18.45 -4.66 4.10
N VAL A 366 18.68 -5.79 4.77
CA VAL A 366 17.68 -6.85 4.89
C VAL A 366 17.00 -6.72 6.25
N ILE A 367 15.68 -6.81 6.28
CA ILE A 367 14.88 -6.83 7.50
C ILE A 367 14.21 -8.21 7.57
N LEU A 368 14.74 -9.07 8.43
CA LEU A 368 14.16 -10.36 8.74
C LEU A 368 13.13 -10.17 9.85
N ILE A 369 11.86 -10.37 9.53
CA ILE A 369 10.73 -10.20 10.43
C ILE A 369 10.43 -11.55 11.07
N GLY A 370 10.29 -11.57 12.39
CA GLY A 370 9.92 -12.76 13.15
C GLY A 370 8.43 -13.08 13.03
N TYR A 371 8.06 -14.27 13.49
CA TYR A 371 6.66 -14.71 13.54
C TYR A 371 6.04 -14.35 14.92
N PRO A 372 4.79 -13.86 14.94
CA PRO A 372 4.06 -13.55 16.17
C PRO A 372 3.63 -14.84 16.88
N TYR A 373 3.22 -14.73 18.16
CA TYR A 373 2.65 -15.87 18.86
C TYR A 373 1.30 -16.27 18.25
N LEU A 374 1.09 -17.57 18.07
CA LEU A 374 -0.18 -18.09 17.53
C LEU A 374 -1.22 -18.47 18.57
N ILE A 375 -0.84 -18.58 19.83
CA ILE A 375 -1.74 -18.96 20.90
C ILE A 375 -1.46 -18.09 22.12
N ARG A 376 -2.50 -17.73 22.88
CA ARG A 376 -2.36 -17.01 24.15
C ARG A 376 -1.69 -17.88 25.22
N ALA A 377 -0.95 -17.25 26.15
CA ALA A 377 -0.22 -17.97 27.21
C ALA A 377 -1.12 -18.65 28.26
N ASP A 378 -2.41 -18.28 28.33
CA ASP A 378 -3.38 -18.75 29.32
C ASP A 378 -4.33 -19.80 28.76
N ARG A 379 -3.87 -20.64 27.83
CA ARG A 379 -4.68 -21.66 27.14
C ARG A 379 -4.31 -23.09 27.50
N ASP A 380 -3.47 -23.24 28.50
CA ASP A 380 -3.18 -24.53 29.10
C ASP A 380 -4.33 -24.95 30.02
N ALA A 381 -4.66 -26.25 30.03
CA ALA A 381 -5.60 -26.76 31.02
C ALA A 381 -4.97 -26.66 32.43
N PRO A 382 -5.75 -26.37 33.49
CA PRO A 382 -5.21 -26.24 34.83
C PRO A 382 -4.39 -27.47 35.25
N GLY A 383 -3.10 -27.28 35.52
CA GLY A 383 -2.19 -28.35 35.94
C GLY A 383 -1.52 -29.14 34.79
N SER A 384 -1.61 -28.68 33.54
CA SER A 384 -0.91 -29.30 32.40
C SER A 384 -0.10 -28.25 31.61
N ASP A 385 1.18 -28.48 31.35
CA ASP A 385 2.06 -27.59 30.55
C ASP A 385 1.80 -27.67 29.04
N VAL A 386 0.56 -27.87 28.63
CA VAL A 386 0.18 -28.15 27.25
C VAL A 386 -1.16 -27.52 26.98
N PRO A 387 -1.29 -26.81 25.86
CA PRO A 387 -0.44 -26.79 24.65
C PRO A 387 0.29 -25.45 24.39
N SER A 388 -0.16 -24.36 25.01
CA SER A 388 0.32 -23.00 24.78
C SER A 388 1.73 -22.79 25.30
N THR A 389 2.07 -23.35 26.46
CA THR A 389 3.43 -23.27 27.02
C THR A 389 4.46 -23.92 26.08
N ARG A 390 4.17 -25.12 25.53
CA ARG A 390 5.10 -25.81 24.62
C ARG A 390 5.27 -25.09 23.30
N VAL A 391 4.17 -24.63 22.68
CA VAL A 391 4.23 -23.92 21.40
C VAL A 391 5.00 -22.60 21.57
N ARG A 392 4.68 -21.81 22.60
CA ARG A 392 5.38 -20.55 22.86
C ARG A 392 6.86 -20.75 23.18
N ALA A 393 7.23 -21.80 23.91
CA ALA A 393 8.62 -22.13 24.15
C ALA A 393 9.38 -22.45 22.85
N ALA A 394 8.75 -23.16 21.90
CA ALA A 394 9.35 -23.42 20.60
C ALA A 394 9.44 -22.15 19.73
N GLU A 395 8.41 -21.30 19.75
CA GLU A 395 8.42 -19.98 19.08
C GLU A 395 9.54 -19.08 19.65
N ASP A 396 9.73 -19.09 20.97
CA ASP A 396 10.79 -18.36 21.67
C ASP A 396 12.19 -18.88 21.33
N GLU A 397 12.35 -20.21 21.25
CA GLU A 397 13.60 -20.85 20.83
C GLU A 397 13.96 -20.45 19.39
N PHE A 398 12.98 -20.51 18.48
CA PHE A 398 13.17 -20.14 17.08
C PHE A 398 13.51 -18.64 16.93
N ARG A 399 12.77 -17.75 17.60
CA ARG A 399 13.07 -16.31 17.65
C ARG A 399 14.49 -16.06 18.14
N THR A 400 14.90 -16.72 19.21
CA THR A 400 16.24 -16.58 19.80
C THR A 400 17.33 -17.01 18.82
N LYS A 401 17.11 -18.13 18.11
CA LYS A 401 18.03 -18.64 17.10
C LYS A 401 18.10 -17.75 15.86
N GLN A 402 16.99 -17.17 15.40
CA GLN A 402 16.98 -16.18 14.32
C GLN A 402 17.79 -14.93 14.71
N ALA A 403 17.54 -14.37 15.90
CA ALA A 403 18.26 -13.20 16.40
C ALA A 403 19.77 -13.47 16.54
N ALA A 404 20.15 -14.64 17.08
CA ALA A 404 21.54 -15.06 17.20
C ALA A 404 22.21 -15.23 15.83
N THR A 405 21.52 -15.83 14.86
CA THR A 405 22.01 -16.02 13.49
C THR A 405 22.25 -14.69 12.80
N VAL A 406 21.32 -13.74 12.90
CA VAL A 406 21.47 -12.37 12.36
C VAL A 406 22.62 -11.63 13.05
N LYS A 407 22.75 -11.76 14.38
CA LYS A 407 23.86 -11.17 15.13
C LYS A 407 25.20 -11.71 14.64
N ALA A 408 25.32 -13.03 14.48
CA ALA A 408 26.53 -13.67 13.97
C ALA A 408 26.85 -13.22 12.53
N TRP A 409 25.85 -13.25 11.64
CA TRP A 409 25.97 -12.80 10.24
C TRP A 409 26.58 -11.40 10.14
N ASN A 410 26.05 -10.45 10.92
CA ASN A 410 26.45 -9.05 10.86
C ASN A 410 27.90 -8.77 11.28
N THR A 411 28.58 -9.72 11.94
CA THR A 411 29.99 -9.55 12.35
C THR A 411 30.98 -9.63 11.19
N SER A 412 30.65 -10.37 10.13
CA SER A 412 31.61 -10.73 9.07
C SER A 412 31.15 -10.43 7.64
N HIS A 413 29.91 -10.00 7.43
CA HIS A 413 29.34 -9.77 6.10
C HIS A 413 29.12 -8.28 5.80
N ALA A 414 29.25 -7.90 4.53
CA ALA A 414 29.01 -6.53 4.06
C ALA A 414 27.52 -6.17 4.14
N LEU A 415 26.66 -7.10 3.72
CA LEU A 415 25.21 -6.98 3.85
C LEU A 415 24.80 -7.03 5.32
N LYS A 416 24.12 -5.97 5.77
CA LYS A 416 23.61 -5.91 7.15
C LYS A 416 22.14 -6.31 7.19
N VAL A 417 21.82 -7.13 8.20
CA VAL A 417 20.50 -7.69 8.44
C VAL A 417 19.98 -7.20 9.78
N THR A 418 18.75 -6.73 9.83
CA THR A 418 18.07 -6.39 11.09
C THR A 418 17.00 -7.44 11.36
N TYR A 419 17.01 -8.00 12.57
CA TYR A 419 15.94 -8.87 13.02
C TYR A 419 14.88 -8.06 13.76
N ILE A 420 13.61 -8.21 13.39
CA ILE A 420 12.48 -7.54 14.05
C ILE A 420 11.58 -8.60 14.70
N PRO A 421 11.62 -8.77 16.03
CA PRO A 421 10.73 -9.69 16.71
C PRO A 421 9.29 -9.13 16.74
N THR A 422 8.31 -9.98 16.47
CA THR A 422 6.88 -9.62 16.45
C THR A 422 6.10 -10.20 17.63
N THR A 423 6.68 -11.13 18.39
CA THR A 423 6.01 -11.81 19.51
C THR A 423 5.48 -10.84 20.57
N SER A 424 6.31 -9.92 21.06
CA SER A 424 5.90 -8.96 22.11
C SER A 424 4.90 -7.91 21.59
N PRO A 425 5.09 -7.29 20.41
CA PRO A 425 4.09 -6.37 19.85
C PRO A 425 2.70 -6.98 19.61
N PHE A 426 2.61 -8.31 19.46
CA PHE A 426 1.35 -9.03 19.21
C PHE A 426 0.74 -9.64 20.49
N THR A 427 1.31 -9.36 21.67
CA THR A 427 0.75 -9.88 22.92
C THR A 427 -0.66 -9.33 23.15
N HIS A 428 -1.60 -10.22 23.50
CA HIS A 428 -3.06 -9.99 23.58
C HIS A 428 -3.79 -9.88 22.24
N HIS A 429 -3.07 -9.95 21.12
CA HIS A 429 -3.60 -9.93 19.75
C HIS A 429 -3.51 -11.31 19.06
N GLU A 430 -3.18 -12.35 19.81
CA GLU A 430 -3.13 -13.73 19.32
C GLU A 430 -4.55 -14.25 19.03
N PRO A 431 -4.71 -15.15 18.05
CA PRO A 431 -5.99 -15.80 17.78
C PRO A 431 -6.29 -16.86 18.85
N GLU A 432 -7.50 -17.40 18.81
CA GLU A 432 -7.87 -18.56 19.60
C GLU A 432 -7.71 -19.83 18.76
N PRO A 433 -7.30 -20.95 19.37
CA PRO A 433 -7.11 -22.24 18.69
C PRO A 433 -8.44 -22.97 18.43
N PHE A 434 -9.54 -22.24 18.26
CA PHE A 434 -10.87 -22.81 18.12
C PHE A 434 -11.61 -22.17 16.94
N ILE A 435 -12.35 -23.00 16.21
CA ILE A 435 -13.21 -22.51 15.13
C ILE A 435 -14.45 -21.86 15.76
N GLY A 436 -14.76 -20.62 15.35
CA GLY A 436 -15.95 -19.89 15.78
C GLY A 436 -15.82 -19.10 17.09
N TRP A 437 -14.98 -19.52 18.04
CA TRP A 437 -14.66 -18.71 19.22
C TRP A 437 -13.29 -18.07 19.05
N GLN A 438 -13.26 -16.76 18.82
CA GLN A 438 -12.04 -16.01 18.50
C GLN A 438 -11.84 -14.84 19.45
N ASN A 439 -10.56 -14.48 19.67
CA ASN A 439 -10.20 -13.31 20.44
C ASN A 439 -10.71 -12.06 19.67
N PRO A 440 -11.62 -11.26 20.25
CA PRO A 440 -12.19 -10.12 19.55
C PRO A 440 -11.14 -9.07 19.21
N TYR A 441 -10.02 -9.01 19.94
CA TYR A 441 -8.94 -8.05 19.68
C TYR A 441 -7.79 -8.64 18.88
N ARG A 442 -7.92 -9.85 18.32
CA ARG A 442 -6.84 -10.50 17.55
C ARG A 442 -6.41 -9.65 16.35
N TRP A 443 -5.12 -9.67 16.01
CA TRP A 443 -4.62 -9.16 14.73
C TRP A 443 -4.32 -10.28 13.74
N ILE A 444 -4.39 -11.52 14.18
CA ILE A 444 -4.24 -12.68 13.30
C ILE A 444 -5.64 -13.25 13.14
N ASN A 445 -6.06 -13.50 11.91
CA ASN A 445 -7.36 -14.12 11.68
C ASN A 445 -7.38 -15.51 12.32
N GLY A 446 -8.56 -15.89 12.80
CA GLY A 446 -8.80 -17.23 13.29
C GLY A 446 -8.72 -18.27 12.18
N LEU A 447 -8.65 -19.54 12.58
CA LEU A 447 -8.75 -20.66 11.65
C LEU A 447 -10.09 -20.60 10.91
N GLY A 448 -10.03 -20.61 9.57
CA GLY A 448 -11.21 -20.52 8.70
C GLY A 448 -11.75 -19.10 8.49
N GLU A 449 -11.03 -18.06 8.91
CA GLU A 449 -11.39 -16.66 8.69
C GLU A 449 -10.51 -16.02 7.62
N THR A 450 -11.02 -15.03 6.89
CA THR A 450 -10.27 -14.25 5.90
C THR A 450 -10.78 -12.81 5.83
N ALA A 451 -10.08 -11.95 5.09
CA ALA A 451 -10.40 -10.52 4.94
C ALA A 451 -10.65 -9.81 6.29
N GLY A 452 -9.84 -10.14 7.29
CA GLY A 452 -9.97 -9.56 8.62
C GLY A 452 -9.66 -8.06 8.62
N GLU A 453 -10.49 -7.31 9.32
CA GLU A 453 -10.34 -5.87 9.51
C GLU A 453 -10.72 -5.46 10.93
N ARG A 454 -10.02 -4.45 11.45
CA ARG A 454 -10.33 -3.88 12.76
C ARG A 454 -11.48 -2.88 12.60
N GLY A 455 -12.58 -3.12 13.29
CA GLY A 455 -13.70 -2.20 13.40
C GLY A 455 -13.37 -0.96 14.25
N ASP A 456 -14.24 0.04 14.16
CA ASP A 456 -14.12 1.28 14.95
C ASP A 456 -14.28 1.01 16.46
N ASP A 457 -14.94 -0.09 16.84
CA ASP A 457 -15.04 -0.58 18.22
C ASP A 457 -13.72 -1.20 18.74
N GLY A 458 -12.70 -1.27 17.89
CA GLY A 458 -11.40 -1.81 18.20
C GLY A 458 -11.29 -3.32 18.09
N THR A 459 -12.39 -4.03 17.81
CA THR A 459 -12.44 -5.48 17.60
C THR A 459 -12.19 -5.86 16.15
N THR A 460 -11.96 -7.14 15.87
CA THR A 460 -11.66 -7.69 14.55
C THR A 460 -12.87 -8.40 13.97
N HIS A 461 -13.34 -7.88 12.83
CA HIS A 461 -14.35 -8.49 11.97
C HIS A 461 -13.66 -9.26 10.84
N ALA A 462 -14.15 -10.46 10.53
CA ALA A 462 -13.58 -11.27 9.46
C ALA A 462 -14.69 -12.02 8.70
N THR A 463 -14.38 -12.40 7.47
CA THR A 463 -15.24 -13.26 6.65
C THR A 463 -14.96 -14.72 7.00
N VAL A 464 -15.99 -15.47 7.42
CA VAL A 464 -15.88 -16.91 7.70
C VAL A 464 -16.03 -17.70 6.40
N ILE A 465 -15.09 -18.60 6.13
CA ILE A 465 -15.10 -19.46 4.93
C ILE A 465 -16.08 -20.62 5.16
N THR A 466 -17.14 -20.70 4.35
CA THR A 466 -18.24 -21.68 4.53
C THR A 466 -18.23 -22.85 3.53
N ARG A 467 -17.26 -22.95 2.59
CA ARG A 467 -17.20 -24.05 1.60
C ARG A 467 -15.81 -24.62 1.30
N GLN A 468 -15.80 -25.96 1.25
CA GLN A 468 -14.77 -26.92 0.82
C GLN A 468 -13.47 -27.00 1.64
N TRP A 469 -13.61 -27.76 2.72
CA TRP A 469 -12.60 -28.36 3.60
C TRP A 469 -11.70 -29.40 2.89
N GLY A 470 -11.12 -29.04 1.74
CA GLY A 470 -10.32 -29.96 0.91
C GLY A 470 -8.84 -29.57 0.74
N HIS A 471 -8.44 -28.35 1.14
CA HIS A 471 -7.09 -27.83 0.91
C HIS A 471 -6.61 -26.95 2.08
N PHE A 472 -6.33 -27.59 3.22
CA PHE A 472 -5.92 -26.92 4.47
C PHE A 472 -4.54 -26.24 4.41
N ASP A 473 -3.65 -26.71 3.52
CA ASP A 473 -2.34 -26.08 3.25
C ASP A 473 -2.47 -24.60 2.83
N LYS A 474 -3.68 -24.16 2.43
CA LYS A 474 -3.99 -22.79 1.98
C LYS A 474 -4.35 -21.83 3.11
N TYR A 475 -4.69 -22.34 4.31
CA TYR A 475 -5.37 -21.56 5.38
C TYR A 475 -4.66 -21.58 6.74
N SER A 476 -3.45 -22.14 6.84
CA SER A 476 -2.84 -22.52 8.12
C SER A 476 -2.18 -21.36 8.89
N ALA A 477 -2.13 -20.14 8.35
CA ALA A 477 -1.64 -18.96 9.06
C ALA A 477 -2.07 -17.69 8.31
N ILE A 478 -3.06 -16.98 8.85
CA ILE A 478 -3.83 -15.96 8.14
C ILE A 478 -3.66 -14.62 8.88
N PHE A 479 -2.96 -13.65 8.29
CA PHE A 479 -2.50 -12.43 8.98
C PHE A 479 -3.30 -11.18 8.62
N ILE A 480 -3.59 -10.37 9.64
CA ILE A 480 -3.69 -8.92 9.54
C ILE A 480 -2.38 -8.37 10.11
N ILE A 481 -1.63 -7.59 9.33
CA ILE A 481 -0.55 -6.77 9.88
C ILE A 481 -0.98 -5.32 9.73
N ARG A 482 -1.24 -4.64 10.86
CA ARG A 482 -1.17 -3.18 10.91
C ARG A 482 0.14 -2.81 11.62
N MET A 483 0.97 -2.02 10.94
CA MET A 483 2.03 -1.21 11.54
C MET A 483 1.54 0.22 11.72
#